data_AF-A0A946FC49-F1
#
_entry.id   AF-A0A946FC49-F1
#
_cell.length_a   1.000
_cell.length_b   1.000
_cell.length_c   1.000
_cell.angle_alpha   90.00
_cell.angle_beta   90.00
_cell.angle_gamma   90.00
#
_symmetry.space_group_name_H-M   'P 1'
#
loop_
_entity.id
_entity.type
_entity.pdbx_description
1 polymer ?
#
loop_
_entity_poly.entity_id
_entity_poly.type
_entity_poly.pdbx_seq_one_letter_code
_entity_poly.pdbx_strand_id
1 'polypeptide(L)'
;MALYSRLEPYLVEGMIMPASRQYDTVAFDVRDNATMLFFAQTTAAGDIEDYLLLMRSENEELDGAIFLEINEKQFAGSEMISEARMNGNMLTLIFHAPVTELENITELALIFDDTAENRTSMEAGAFRVLGEKLSGGNA
;
A
#
# COMPACT_ATOMS: atom_id res chain seq x y z
N MET A 1 17.94 -27.03 -26.08
CA MET A 1 17.04 -25.87 -25.96
C MET A 1 17.26 -25.28 -24.58
N ALA A 2 17.69 -24.01 -24.55
CA ALA A 2 18.33 -23.40 -23.39
C ALA A 2 17.37 -23.17 -22.21
N LEU A 3 17.93 -23.36 -21.01
CA LEU A 3 17.38 -23.01 -19.69
C LEU A 3 17.25 -21.48 -19.49
N TYR A 4 16.47 -21.16 -18.46
CA TYR A 4 16.48 -19.97 -17.58
C TYR A 4 15.45 -18.87 -17.85
N SER A 5 14.49 -18.80 -16.94
CA SER A 5 14.00 -17.53 -16.39
C SER A 5 13.57 -17.75 -14.93
N ARG A 6 14.59 -17.90 -14.07
CA ARG A 6 14.49 -17.63 -12.63
C ARG A 6 14.71 -16.13 -12.51
N LEU A 7 13.69 -15.38 -12.11
CA LEU A 7 13.80 -13.94 -11.84
C LEU A 7 14.52 -13.78 -10.49
N GLU A 8 15.85 -13.74 -10.53
CA GLU A 8 16.64 -13.17 -9.44
C GLU A 8 16.59 -11.63 -9.59
N PRO A 9 16.41 -10.85 -8.51
CA PRO A 9 16.36 -9.40 -8.59
C PRO A 9 17.71 -8.83 -9.07
N TYR A 10 17.66 -8.07 -10.17
CA TYR A 10 18.82 -7.33 -10.68
C TYR A 10 19.18 -6.19 -9.72
N LEU A 11 20.33 -6.31 -9.05
CA LEU A 11 21.01 -5.17 -8.44
C LEU A 11 21.65 -4.35 -9.57
N VAL A 12 21.00 -3.26 -9.98
CA VAL A 12 21.66 -2.18 -10.73
C VAL A 12 22.30 -1.27 -9.69
N GLU A 13 23.64 -1.26 -9.67
CA GLU A 13 24.48 -0.53 -8.73
C GLU A 13 24.05 0.94 -8.61
N GLY A 14 23.46 1.31 -7.46
CA GLY A 14 23.10 2.69 -7.11
C GLY A 14 21.63 3.11 -7.29
N MET A 15 20.75 2.25 -7.80
CA MET A 15 19.30 2.55 -7.87
C MET A 15 18.53 1.49 -7.07
N ILE A 16 18.17 1.83 -5.83
CA ILE A 16 17.18 1.07 -5.08
C ILE A 16 15.86 1.28 -5.81
N MET A 17 15.40 0.27 -6.54
CA MET A 17 14.03 0.28 -7.02
C MET A 17 13.13 0.12 -5.80
N PRO A 18 12.04 0.90 -5.68
CA PRO A 18 11.08 0.67 -4.62
C PRO A 18 10.64 -0.79 -4.68
N ALA A 19 10.56 -1.44 -3.53
CA ALA A 19 9.86 -2.70 -3.49
C ALA A 19 8.43 -2.44 -3.99
N SER A 20 7.95 -3.28 -4.90
CA SER A 20 6.66 -3.07 -5.56
C SER A 20 5.75 -4.27 -5.38
N ARG A 21 4.46 -4.02 -5.19
CA ARG A 21 3.40 -5.01 -5.13
C ARG A 21 2.34 -4.68 -6.17
N GLN A 22 1.72 -5.72 -6.74
CA GLN A 22 0.71 -5.62 -7.79
C GLN A 22 -0.62 -6.13 -7.24
N TYR A 23 -1.70 -5.39 -7.46
CA TYR A 23 -3.02 -5.71 -6.95
C TYR A 23 -4.07 -5.57 -8.04
N ASP A 24 -4.98 -6.53 -8.14
CA ASP A 24 -6.10 -6.44 -9.08
C ASP A 24 -7.30 -5.71 -8.48
N THR A 25 -7.37 -5.66 -7.14
CA THR A 25 -8.53 -5.17 -6.40
C THR A 25 -8.11 -4.08 -5.41
N VAL A 26 -8.85 -2.97 -5.42
CA VAL A 26 -8.82 -1.96 -4.38
C VAL A 26 -10.23 -1.73 -3.84
N ALA A 27 -10.40 -1.85 -2.53
CA ALA A 27 -11.66 -1.59 -1.85
C ALA A 27 -11.48 -0.50 -0.78
N PHE A 28 -12.41 0.44 -0.75
CA PHE A 28 -12.54 1.41 0.33
C PHE A 28 -13.80 1.11 1.13
N ASP A 29 -13.68 1.14 2.46
CA ASP A 29 -14.81 0.91 3.35
C ASP A 29 -14.70 1.75 4.63
N VAL A 30 -15.83 2.00 5.28
CA VAL A 30 -15.92 2.69 6.57
C VAL A 30 -16.70 1.77 7.50
N ARG A 31 -16.07 1.29 8.56
CA ARG A 31 -16.70 0.39 9.53
C ARG A 31 -16.43 0.87 10.94
N ASP A 32 -17.51 0.92 11.71
CA ASP A 32 -17.49 1.33 13.12
C ASP A 32 -16.74 2.66 13.29
N ASN A 33 -15.55 2.61 13.88
CA ASN A 33 -14.68 3.75 14.15
C ASN A 33 -13.39 3.69 13.34
N ALA A 34 -13.46 3.23 12.08
CA ALA A 34 -12.29 3.15 11.20
C ALA A 34 -12.65 3.33 9.72
N THR A 35 -11.75 3.97 9.00
CA THR A 35 -11.73 3.99 7.53
C THR A 35 -10.65 3.04 7.03
N MET A 36 -10.95 2.28 5.98
CA MET A 36 -10.10 1.20 5.48
C MET A 36 -9.89 1.33 3.99
N LEU A 37 -8.64 1.17 3.56
CA LEU A 37 -8.25 1.05 2.17
C LEU A 37 -7.48 -0.26 2.00
N PHE A 38 -8.11 -1.18 1.27
CA PHE A 38 -7.67 -2.56 1.11
C PHE A 38 -7.20 -2.80 -0.32
N PHE A 39 -6.05 -3.43 -0.46
CA PHE A 39 -5.45 -3.88 -1.71
C PHE A 39 -5.34 -5.39 -1.68
N ALA A 40 -5.78 -6.06 -2.74
CA ALA A 40 -5.63 -7.51 -2.87
C ALA A 40 -5.19 -7.92 -4.27
N GLN A 41 -4.37 -8.96 -4.28
CA GLN A 41 -4.09 -9.78 -5.45
C GLN A 41 -4.89 -11.08 -5.26
N THR A 42 -5.65 -11.44 -6.28
CA THR A 42 -6.56 -12.57 -6.24
C THR A 42 -6.21 -13.63 -7.28
N THR A 43 -6.48 -14.88 -6.95
CA THR A 43 -6.45 -15.97 -7.93
C THR A 43 -7.64 -15.87 -8.88
N ALA A 44 -7.60 -16.62 -9.98
CA ALA A 44 -8.76 -16.79 -10.86
C ALA A 44 -10.00 -17.39 -10.15
N ALA A 45 -9.82 -18.04 -8.99
CA ALA A 45 -10.90 -18.57 -8.17
C ALA A 45 -11.48 -17.53 -7.18
N GLY A 46 -10.82 -16.37 -7.03
CA GLY A 46 -11.20 -15.31 -6.10
C GLY A 46 -10.54 -15.40 -4.72
N ASP A 47 -9.63 -16.37 -4.51
CA ASP A 47 -8.84 -16.46 -3.27
C ASP A 47 -7.79 -15.35 -3.21
N ILE A 48 -7.53 -14.80 -2.03
CA ILE A 48 -6.50 -13.77 -1.81
C ILE A 48 -5.11 -14.43 -1.74
N GLU A 49 -4.20 -14.02 -2.64
CA GLU A 49 -2.80 -14.46 -2.65
C GLU A 49 -1.88 -13.51 -1.86
N ASP A 50 -2.15 -12.21 -1.96
CA ASP A 50 -1.41 -11.13 -1.27
C ASP A 50 -2.41 -10.03 -0.92
N TYR A 51 -2.24 -9.40 0.24
CA TYR A 51 -3.00 -8.21 0.58
C TYR A 51 -2.23 -7.20 1.40
N LEU A 52 -2.69 -5.96 1.28
CA LEU A 52 -2.31 -4.86 2.15
C LEU A 52 -3.54 -4.09 2.59
N LEU A 53 -3.65 -3.85 3.90
CA LEU A 53 -4.71 -3.05 4.49
C LEU A 53 -4.10 -1.82 5.15
N LEU A 54 -4.55 -0.64 4.74
CA LEU A 54 -4.36 0.60 5.48
C LEU A 54 -5.66 0.90 6.22
N MET A 55 -5.56 1.13 7.52
CA MET A 55 -6.69 1.49 8.36
C MET A 55 -6.37 2.77 9.11
N ARG A 56 -7.29 3.73 9.10
CA ARG A 56 -7.20 4.91 9.96
C ARG A 56 -8.31 4.87 10.99
N SER A 57 -7.92 4.90 12.26
CA SER A 57 -8.85 4.96 13.37
C SER A 57 -9.58 6.30 13.40
N GLU A 58 -10.89 6.27 13.61
CA GLU A 58 -11.73 7.43 13.94
C GLU A 58 -11.98 7.55 15.46
N ASN A 59 -11.40 6.67 16.27
CA ASN A 59 -11.43 6.79 17.73
C ASN A 59 -10.64 8.03 18.19
N GLU A 60 -11.28 8.92 18.95
CA GLU A 60 -10.72 10.15 19.51
C GLU A 60 -9.47 9.89 20.37
N GLU A 61 -9.39 8.75 21.07
CA GLU A 61 -8.22 8.38 21.89
C GLU A 61 -7.00 8.00 21.04
N LEU A 62 -7.23 7.51 19.82
CA LEU A 62 -6.19 7.09 18.89
C LEU A 62 -5.84 8.19 17.88
N ASP A 63 -6.54 9.33 17.94
CA ASP A 63 -6.27 10.56 17.18
C ASP A 63 -5.90 10.33 15.70
N GLY A 64 -6.73 9.56 14.98
CA GLY A 64 -6.47 9.33 13.56
C GLY A 64 -5.31 8.37 13.28
N ALA A 65 -4.91 7.51 14.23
CA ALA A 65 -3.81 6.57 14.05
C ALA A 65 -4.00 5.68 12.81
N ILE A 66 -2.92 5.53 12.05
CA ILE A 66 -2.84 4.69 10.86
C ILE A 66 -2.19 3.36 11.24
N PHE A 67 -2.86 2.27 10.91
CA PHE A 67 -2.38 0.91 10.99
C PHE A 67 -2.14 0.40 9.57
N LEU A 68 -1.03 -0.30 9.38
CA LEU A 68 -0.68 -0.97 8.14
C LEU A 68 -0.63 -2.47 8.43
N GLU A 69 -1.31 -3.27 7.63
CA GLU A 69 -1.24 -4.73 7.68
C GLU A 69 -0.86 -5.28 6.31
N ILE A 70 0.09 -6.22 6.28
CA ILE A 70 0.53 -6.93 5.07
C ILE A 70 0.56 -8.41 5.39
N ASN A 71 -0.34 -9.20 4.79
CA ASN A 71 -0.46 -10.64 5.03
C ASN A 71 -0.38 -11.01 6.53
N GLU A 72 -1.31 -10.48 7.31
CA GLU A 72 -1.46 -10.67 8.76
C GLU A 72 -0.37 -10.03 9.64
N LYS A 73 0.70 -9.48 9.04
CA LYS A 73 1.72 -8.72 9.78
C LYS A 73 1.30 -7.28 9.95
N GLN A 74 1.21 -6.84 11.20
CA GLN A 74 0.76 -5.50 11.56
C GLN A 74 1.93 -4.56 11.89
N PHE A 75 1.76 -3.31 11.49
CA PHE A 75 2.73 -2.24 11.62
C PHE A 75 2.06 -0.95 12.10
N ALA A 76 2.77 -0.17 12.92
CA ALA A 76 2.35 1.16 13.35
C ALA A 76 2.54 2.17 12.20
N GLY A 77 1.59 2.20 11.26
CA GLY A 77 1.65 3.03 10.06
C GLY A 77 1.86 4.53 10.33
N SER A 78 1.28 5.07 11.41
CA SER A 78 1.48 6.47 11.84
C SER A 78 2.95 6.84 12.06
N GLU A 79 3.71 5.93 12.69
CA GLU A 79 5.11 6.12 13.07
C GLU A 79 6.07 5.71 11.95
N MET A 80 5.64 4.79 11.09
CA MET A 80 6.45 4.22 10.03
C MET A 80 6.42 5.05 8.74
N ILE A 81 5.23 5.47 8.30
CA ILE A 81 5.04 6.15 7.01
C ILE A 81 5.36 7.63 7.17
N SER A 82 6.33 8.13 6.42
CA SER A 82 6.67 9.56 6.39
C SER A 82 5.81 10.34 5.40
N GLU A 83 5.56 9.74 4.23
CA GLU A 83 4.84 10.36 3.12
C GLU A 83 4.20 9.26 2.28
N ALA A 84 3.09 9.57 1.62
CA ALA A 84 2.48 8.74 0.61
C ALA A 84 2.26 9.56 -0.64
N ARG A 85 2.62 9.03 -1.81
CA ARG A 85 2.52 9.73 -3.11
C ARG A 85 1.59 8.98 -4.05
N MET A 86 0.69 9.71 -4.69
CA MET A 86 -0.15 9.16 -5.76
C MET A 86 0.37 9.55 -7.13
N ASN A 87 0.49 8.56 -8.03
CA ASN A 87 0.79 8.77 -9.43
C ASN A 87 0.04 7.76 -10.30
N GLY A 88 -1.06 8.19 -10.92
CA GLY A 88 -1.92 7.30 -11.71
C GLY A 88 -2.46 6.15 -10.87
N ASN A 89 -2.21 4.92 -11.31
CA ASN A 89 -2.62 3.68 -10.66
C ASN A 89 -1.59 3.15 -9.63
N MET A 90 -0.79 4.04 -9.05
CA MET A 90 0.25 3.69 -8.08
C MET A 90 0.19 4.58 -6.86
N LEU A 91 0.13 3.95 -5.68
CA LEU A 91 0.33 4.57 -4.37
C LEU A 91 1.72 4.18 -3.85
N THR A 92 2.61 5.14 -3.66
CA THR A 92 3.93 4.88 -3.06
C THR A 92 3.92 5.29 -1.61
N LEU A 93 4.18 4.35 -0.69
CA LEU A 93 4.42 4.63 0.72
C LEU A 93 5.92 4.84 0.92
N ILE A 94 6.29 5.94 1.56
CA ILE A 94 7.67 6.29 1.91
C ILE A 94 7.79 6.16 3.41
N PHE A 95 8.87 5.53 3.89
CA PHE A 95 9.08 5.26 5.30
C PHE A 95 10.09 6.24 5.92
N HIS A 96 9.98 6.49 7.23
CA HIS A 96 10.93 7.34 7.95
C HIS A 96 12.36 6.75 8.00
N ALA A 97 12.45 5.43 7.99
CA ALA A 97 13.69 4.66 8.03
C ALA A 97 13.49 3.31 7.32
N PRO A 98 14.57 2.59 6.97
CA PRO A 98 14.48 1.23 6.45
C PRO A 98 13.64 0.32 7.36
N VAL A 99 12.64 -0.37 6.80
CA VAL A 99 11.78 -1.29 7.56
C VAL A 99 12.33 -2.70 7.47
N THR A 100 12.91 -3.21 8.57
CA THR A 100 13.63 -4.50 8.59
C THR A 100 12.73 -5.68 8.22
N GLU A 101 11.48 -5.66 8.68
CA GLU A 101 10.47 -6.68 8.41
C GLU A 101 10.02 -6.73 6.94
N LEU A 102 10.35 -5.68 6.18
CA LEU A 102 10.11 -5.55 4.75
C LEU A 102 11.43 -5.51 3.98
N GLU A 103 12.45 -6.23 4.45
CA GLU A 103 13.75 -6.38 3.78
C GLU A 103 14.56 -5.06 3.70
N ASN A 104 14.42 -4.20 4.71
CA ASN A 104 15.10 -2.90 4.82
C ASN A 104 14.78 -1.92 3.68
N ILE A 105 13.56 -1.99 3.15
CA ILE A 105 13.08 -1.03 2.15
C ILE A 105 12.78 0.33 2.79
N THR A 106 12.99 1.41 2.05
CA THR A 106 12.63 2.78 2.43
C THR A 106 11.35 3.27 1.74
N GLU A 107 10.89 2.54 0.73
CA GLU A 107 9.69 2.86 -0.04
C GLU A 107 9.04 1.57 -0.55
N LEU A 108 7.71 1.58 -0.61
CA LEU A 108 6.85 0.50 -1.09
C LEU A 108 5.85 1.04 -2.10
N ALA A 109 5.97 0.63 -3.35
CA ALA A 109 5.02 0.95 -4.41
C ALA A 109 3.87 -0.07 -4.43
N LEU A 110 2.64 0.42 -4.30
CA LEU A 110 1.41 -0.34 -4.43
C LEU A 110 0.79 -0.01 -5.79
N ILE A 111 0.99 -0.88 -6.76
CA ILE A 111 0.46 -0.72 -8.11
C ILE A 111 -0.83 -1.51 -8.18
N PHE A 112 -1.91 -0.89 -8.66
CA PHE A 112 -3.21 -1.53 -8.78
C PHE A 112 -3.72 -1.47 -10.21
N ASP A 113 -4.59 -2.42 -10.59
CA ASP A 113 -5.21 -2.41 -11.91
C ASP A 113 -6.05 -1.14 -12.12
N ASP A 114 -5.87 -0.49 -13.28
CA ASP A 114 -6.53 0.77 -13.61
C ASP A 114 -7.99 0.58 -14.07
N THR A 115 -8.79 -0.06 -13.22
CA THR A 115 -10.22 -0.25 -13.41
C THR A 115 -10.99 0.95 -12.85
N ALA A 116 -12.23 1.17 -13.34
CA ALA A 116 -13.07 2.24 -12.82
C ALA A 116 -13.43 2.05 -11.34
N GLU A 117 -13.57 0.80 -10.91
CA GLU A 117 -13.84 0.44 -9.52
C GLU A 117 -12.66 0.78 -8.61
N ASN A 118 -11.44 0.35 -8.97
CA ASN A 118 -10.25 0.62 -8.19
C ASN A 118 -9.96 2.13 -8.09
N ARG A 119 -10.11 2.87 -9.20
CA ARG A 119 -10.00 4.34 -9.18
C ARG A 119 -11.01 4.97 -8.23
N THR A 120 -12.26 4.51 -8.27
CA THR A 120 -13.32 5.02 -7.38
C THR A 120 -13.00 4.76 -5.91
N SER A 121 -12.52 3.56 -5.57
CA SER A 121 -12.05 3.22 -4.22
C SER A 121 -10.87 4.09 -3.78
N MET A 122 -9.89 4.31 -4.66
CA MET A 122 -8.73 5.15 -4.36
C MET A 122 -9.10 6.61 -4.16
N GLU A 123 -9.94 7.17 -5.02
CA GLU A 123 -10.46 8.54 -4.88
C GLU A 123 -11.24 8.73 -3.58
N ALA A 124 -12.04 7.74 -3.19
CA ALA A 124 -12.80 7.79 -1.96
C ALA A 124 -11.92 7.61 -0.71
N GLY A 125 -10.92 6.73 -0.76
CA GLY A 125 -10.24 6.21 0.42
C GLY A 125 -8.85 6.79 0.71
N ALA A 126 -8.06 7.10 -0.32
CA ALA A 126 -6.64 7.42 -0.13
C ALA A 126 -6.44 8.61 0.81
N PHE A 127 -7.14 9.73 0.58
CA PHE A 127 -7.04 10.90 1.47
C PHE A 127 -7.64 10.64 2.84
N ARG A 128 -8.75 9.90 2.94
CA ARG A 128 -9.41 9.63 4.22
C ARG A 128 -8.51 8.82 5.16
N VAL A 129 -7.83 7.83 4.61
CA VAL A 129 -6.96 6.92 5.36
C VAL A 129 -5.58 7.53 5.61
N LEU A 130 -4.94 8.16 4.62
CA LEU A 130 -3.58 8.67 4.75
C LEU A 130 -3.51 10.11 5.27
N GLY A 131 -4.60 10.87 5.16
CA GLY A 131 -4.70 12.25 5.62
C GLY A 131 -3.54 13.11 5.12
N GLU A 132 -2.90 13.81 6.06
CA GLU A 132 -1.77 14.70 5.79
C GLU A 132 -0.52 14.00 5.25
N LYS A 133 -0.40 12.68 5.42
CA LYS A 133 0.72 11.92 4.83
C LYS A 133 0.60 11.83 3.31
N LEU A 134 -0.60 12.00 2.73
CA LEU A 134 -0.79 11.95 1.28
C LEU A 134 -0.35 13.26 0.63
N SER A 135 0.75 13.23 -0.12
CA SER A 135 1.23 14.33 -0.94
C SER A 135 0.82 14.14 -2.41
N GLY A 136 0.52 15.25 -3.09
CA GLY A 136 0.16 15.25 -4.51
C GLY A 136 -1.31 14.92 -4.83
N GLY A 137 -2.14 14.65 -3.82
CA GLY A 137 -3.60 14.70 -3.99
C GLY A 137 -4.04 16.15 -4.07
N ASN A 138 -4.36 16.64 -5.27
CA ASN A 138 -5.00 17.95 -5.39
C ASN A 138 -6.34 17.91 -4.65
N ALA A 139 -6.57 18.95 -3.84
CA ALA A 139 -7.79 19.22 -3.08
C ALA A 139 -9.05 19.30 -3.96
#